data_AF-A0A7V8V8I8-F1
#
_entry.id   AF-A0A7V8V8I8-F1
#
_cell.length_a   1.000
_cell.length_b   1.000
_cell.length_c   1.000
_cell.angle_alpha   90.00
_cell.angle_beta   90.00
_cell.angle_gamma   90.00
#
_symmetry.space_group_name_H-M   'P 1'
#
loop_
_entity.id
_entity.type
_entity.pdbx_description
1 polymer ?
#
loop_
_entity_poly.entity_id
_entity_poly.type
_entity_poly.pdbx_seq_one_letter_code
_entity_poly.pdbx_strand_id
1 'polypeptide(L)'
;MDDDDEAPGIPEWVVTFGDMMSLLLTFFIMLVSMSEIKKDEQYQALVESFRRQFGHDSSMESVLAGNAKPRNSNLAKLATMGRAKRFSTHAGGDKVKAPVGDSPQVRIIRPGSKTAVGTVVYFPEDSAKLDETAIAALQAQSLEFGGKPQKIEIRGHTSLKPLPADSPFKTHWDLAYARCMAVKQYLVSLGIDERRIRVAVAGKNEPFHIGTDPLLLKQNPRVEVFLLDEVIDDLVGTAQEQANRRAPPIEAPGN
;
A
#
# COMPACT_ATOMS: atom_id res chain seq x y z
N MET A 1 -34.45 8.80 -87.18
CA MET A 1 -33.26 7.95 -87.33
C MET A 1 -32.07 8.84 -87.04
N ASP A 2 -31.58 8.99 -85.82
CA ASP A 2 -31.94 8.44 -84.52
C ASP A 2 -31.40 9.45 -83.50
N ASP A 3 -32.11 9.58 -82.38
CA ASP A 3 -31.66 10.30 -81.20
C ASP A 3 -30.49 9.53 -80.57
N ASP A 4 -29.31 10.14 -80.51
CA ASP A 4 -28.26 9.73 -79.58
C ASP A 4 -27.94 10.95 -78.70
N ASP A 5 -28.76 11.14 -77.67
CA ASP A 5 -28.49 12.00 -76.52
C ASP A 5 -27.21 11.52 -75.83
N GLU A 6 -26.07 12.07 -76.24
CA GLU A 6 -24.79 11.84 -75.59
C GLU A 6 -24.83 12.49 -74.21
N ALA A 7 -25.05 11.66 -73.18
CA ALA A 7 -25.26 12.08 -71.81
C ALA A 7 -24.17 13.08 -71.36
N PRO A 8 -24.53 14.19 -70.68
CA PRO A 8 -23.57 15.21 -70.30
C PRO A 8 -22.49 14.60 -69.39
N GLY A 9 -21.28 14.51 -69.91
CA GLY A 9 -20.11 13.97 -69.21
C GLY A 9 -19.83 14.76 -67.93
N ILE A 10 -19.29 14.05 -66.93
CA ILE A 10 -18.99 14.62 -65.62
C ILE A 10 -17.94 15.74 -65.80
N PRO A 11 -18.15 16.94 -65.24
CA PRO A 11 -17.20 18.04 -65.40
C PRO A 11 -15.81 17.67 -64.86
N GLU A 12 -14.77 18.01 -65.62
CA GLU A 12 -13.37 17.65 -65.32
C GLU A 12 -12.89 18.15 -63.93
N TRP A 13 -13.43 19.28 -63.46
CA TRP A 13 -13.14 19.81 -62.12
C TRP A 13 -13.63 18.88 -61.00
N VAL A 14 -14.72 18.13 -61.20
CA VAL A 14 -15.26 17.17 -60.23
C VAL A 14 -14.29 16.00 -60.07
N VAL A 15 -13.62 15.60 -61.15
CA VAL A 15 -12.61 14.54 -61.14
C VAL A 15 -11.38 14.99 -60.35
N THR A 16 -10.89 16.22 -60.56
CA THR A 16 -9.75 16.76 -59.79
C THR A 16 -10.08 16.96 -58.31
N PHE A 17 -11.31 17.35 -57.99
CA PHE A 17 -11.78 17.45 -56.61
C PHE A 17 -11.88 16.09 -55.93
N GLY A 18 -12.41 15.09 -56.64
CA GLY A 18 -12.47 13.70 -56.18
C GLY A 18 -11.10 13.10 -55.91
N ASP A 19 -10.10 13.42 -56.75
CA ASP A 19 -8.72 12.98 -56.57
C ASP A 19 -8.08 13.60 -55.31
N MET A 20 -8.21 14.93 -55.12
CA MET A 20 -7.70 15.60 -53.91
C MET A 20 -8.35 15.09 -52.62
N MET A 21 -9.66 14.81 -52.63
CA MET A 21 -10.38 14.25 -51.49
C MET A 21 -9.94 12.81 -51.19
N SER A 22 -9.63 12.02 -52.22
CA SER A 22 -9.13 10.65 -52.08
C SER A 22 -7.70 10.63 -51.53
N LEU A 23 -6.84 11.57 -51.96
CA LEU A 23 -5.50 11.76 -51.39
C LEU A 23 -5.56 12.17 -49.91
N LEU A 24 -6.50 13.03 -49.54
CA LEU A 24 -6.70 13.43 -48.14
C LEU A 24 -7.21 12.25 -47.29
N LEU A 25 -8.15 11.45 -47.80
CA LEU A 25 -8.66 10.27 -47.13
C LEU A 25 -7.56 9.22 -46.92
N THR A 26 -6.80 8.90 -47.96
CA THR A 26 -5.69 7.95 -47.88
C THR A 26 -4.59 8.46 -46.95
N PHE A 27 -4.32 9.76 -46.91
CA PHE A 27 -3.42 10.37 -45.93
C PHE A 27 -3.90 10.18 -44.48
N PHE A 28 -5.18 10.40 -44.19
CA PHE A 28 -5.72 10.16 -42.85
C PHE A 28 -5.72 8.68 -42.45
N ILE A 29 -5.99 7.76 -43.38
CA ILE A 29 -5.89 6.32 -43.13
C ILE A 29 -4.44 5.93 -42.78
N MET A 30 -3.45 6.51 -43.47
CA MET A 30 -2.02 6.31 -43.16
C MET A 30 -1.62 6.92 -41.82
N LEU A 31 -2.15 8.08 -41.44
CA LEU A 31 -1.92 8.66 -40.11
C LEU A 31 -2.53 7.80 -39.00
N VAL A 32 -3.73 7.26 -39.22
CA VAL A 32 -4.40 6.35 -38.26
C VAL A 32 -3.62 5.05 -38.13
N SER A 33 -3.07 4.50 -39.22
CA SER A 33 -2.27 3.25 -39.15
C SER A 33 -0.92 3.43 -38.45
N MET A 34 -0.32 4.62 -38.48
CA MET A 34 0.89 4.94 -37.70
C MET A 34 0.59 5.37 -36.26
N SER A 35 -0.67 5.66 -35.92
CA SER A 35 -1.07 6.13 -34.58
C SER A 35 -1.31 4.99 -33.59
N GLU A 36 -1.34 3.74 -34.04
CA GLU A 36 -1.55 2.59 -33.18
C GLU A 36 -0.26 1.79 -32.94
N ILE A 37 0.09 1.73 -31.65
CA ILE A 37 0.83 0.63 -31.02
C ILE A 37 2.36 0.67 -31.20
N LYS A 38 2.98 1.54 -30.40
CA LYS A 38 4.32 1.30 -29.81
C LYS A 38 4.35 1.56 -28.30
N LYS A 39 3.19 1.46 -27.65
CA LYS A 39 3.05 1.71 -26.22
C LYS A 39 3.04 0.44 -25.38
N ASP A 40 2.69 -0.72 -25.94
CA ASP A 40 2.56 -1.93 -25.12
C ASP A 40 3.91 -2.44 -24.63
N GLU A 41 4.92 -2.62 -25.48
CA GLU A 41 6.23 -3.13 -25.02
C GLU A 41 6.94 -2.17 -24.06
N GLN A 42 6.88 -0.86 -24.33
CA GLN A 42 7.49 0.14 -23.46
C GLN A 42 6.73 0.27 -22.13
N TYR A 43 5.41 0.18 -22.15
CA TYR A 43 4.57 0.19 -20.95
C TYR A 43 4.74 -1.10 -20.16
N GLN A 44 4.82 -2.25 -20.82
CA GLN A 44 5.13 -3.56 -20.21
C GLN A 44 6.51 -3.52 -19.56
N ALA A 45 7.53 -3.00 -20.25
CA ALA A 45 8.89 -2.86 -19.69
C ALA A 45 8.92 -1.87 -18.51
N LEU A 46 8.15 -0.78 -18.59
CA LEU A 46 7.99 0.17 -17.48
C LEU A 46 7.33 -0.51 -16.28
N VAL A 47 6.19 -1.16 -16.49
CA VAL A 47 5.44 -1.91 -15.46
C VAL A 47 6.28 -3.04 -14.89
N GLU A 48 7.07 -3.74 -15.69
CA GLU A 48 7.97 -4.80 -15.23
C GLU A 48 9.12 -4.23 -14.39
N SER A 49 9.70 -3.08 -14.78
CA SER A 49 10.71 -2.38 -13.97
C SER A 49 10.14 -1.88 -12.65
N PHE A 50 8.89 -1.41 -12.64
CA PHE A 50 8.16 -1.02 -11.44
C PHE A 50 7.84 -2.23 -10.56
N ARG A 51 7.43 -3.36 -11.15
CA ARG A 51 7.19 -4.63 -10.44
C ARG A 51 8.47 -5.19 -9.81
N ARG A 52 9.61 -5.15 -10.53
CA ARG A 52 10.92 -5.58 -10.01
C ARG A 52 11.43 -4.71 -8.87
N GLN A 53 11.15 -3.40 -8.91
CA GLN A 53 11.62 -2.46 -7.89
C GLN A 53 10.69 -2.39 -6.66
N PHE A 54 9.37 -2.60 -6.82
CA PHE A 54 8.39 -2.37 -5.76
C PHE A 54 7.64 -3.61 -5.25
N GLY A 55 7.85 -4.80 -5.83
CA GLY A 55 7.19 -6.01 -5.34
C GLY A 55 5.67 -6.03 -5.55
N HIS A 56 5.05 -7.18 -5.33
CA HIS A 56 3.81 -7.62 -5.97
C HIS A 56 2.48 -7.06 -5.44
N ASP A 57 2.42 -5.84 -4.88
CA ASP A 57 1.17 -5.33 -4.24
C ASP A 57 0.75 -3.93 -4.69
N SER A 58 0.39 -3.81 -5.97
CA SER A 58 -0.54 -2.77 -6.39
C SER A 58 -1.75 -3.46 -6.98
N SER A 59 -2.87 -3.42 -6.24
CA SER A 59 -4.14 -3.99 -6.65
C SER A 59 -4.48 -3.59 -8.10
N MET A 60 -5.16 -4.50 -8.80
CA MET A 60 -5.67 -4.34 -10.17
C MET A 60 -6.49 -3.05 -10.41
N GLU A 61 -6.86 -2.34 -9.34
CA GLU A 61 -7.66 -1.12 -9.36
C GLU A 61 -6.86 0.11 -9.82
N SER A 62 -5.52 0.04 -9.83
CA SER A 62 -4.65 1.13 -10.30
C SER A 62 -4.46 1.21 -11.83
N VAL A 63 -5.05 0.28 -12.59
CA VAL A 63 -4.81 0.13 -14.04
C VAL A 63 -6.02 0.55 -14.91
N LEU A 64 -7.16 0.91 -14.31
CA LEU A 64 -8.33 1.35 -15.08
C LEU A 64 -8.18 2.80 -15.57
N ALA A 65 -8.21 2.98 -16.90
CA ALA A 65 -8.22 4.28 -17.54
C ALA A 65 -9.57 5.00 -17.28
N GLY A 66 -9.54 6.00 -16.39
CA GLY A 66 -10.66 6.88 -16.09
C GLY A 66 -10.17 8.21 -15.51
N ASN A 67 -10.96 9.27 -15.65
CA ASN A 67 -10.63 10.64 -15.22
C ASN A 67 -10.57 10.86 -13.69
N ALA A 68 -10.52 9.80 -12.90
CA ALA A 68 -10.15 9.91 -11.50
C ALA A 68 -8.64 10.11 -11.44
N LYS A 69 -8.17 11.36 -11.29
CA LYS A 69 -6.79 11.62 -10.88
C LYS A 69 -6.71 11.35 -9.37
N PRO A 70 -6.16 10.21 -8.90
CA PRO A 70 -5.87 10.04 -7.49
C PRO A 70 -4.92 11.16 -7.04
N ARG A 71 -5.39 12.04 -6.15
CA ARG A 71 -4.59 13.15 -5.55
C ARG A 71 -3.44 12.64 -4.66
N ASN A 72 -3.33 11.33 -4.55
CA ASN A 72 -2.47 10.54 -3.68
C ASN A 72 -1.69 9.47 -4.46
N SER A 73 -1.58 9.58 -5.79
CA SER A 73 -0.64 8.74 -6.54
C SER A 73 0.81 9.14 -6.25
N ASN A 74 1.63 8.14 -5.91
CA ASN A 74 3.08 8.24 -5.78
C ASN A 74 3.77 8.78 -7.05
N LEU A 75 3.06 8.82 -8.18
CA LEU A 75 3.50 9.46 -9.42
C LEU A 75 3.78 10.96 -9.25
N ALA A 76 3.04 11.68 -8.39
CA ALA A 76 3.28 13.09 -8.10
C ALA A 76 4.59 13.31 -7.31
N LYS A 77 4.97 12.36 -6.44
CA LYS A 77 6.26 12.35 -5.74
C LYS A 77 7.43 12.00 -6.69
N LEU A 78 7.20 11.13 -7.67
CA LEU A 78 8.18 10.79 -8.70
C LEU A 78 8.44 11.94 -9.68
N ALA A 79 7.39 12.66 -10.11
CA ALA A 79 7.52 13.83 -10.98
C ALA A 79 8.26 15.00 -10.30
N THR A 80 8.23 15.07 -8.96
CA THR A 80 8.96 16.08 -8.18
C THR A 80 10.40 15.66 -7.87
N MET A 81 10.71 14.36 -7.81
CA MET A 81 12.08 13.84 -7.61
C MET A 81 13.03 14.17 -8.78
N GLY A 82 12.53 14.23 -10.01
CA GLY A 82 13.36 14.59 -11.19
C GLY A 82 13.82 16.06 -11.24
N ARG A 83 13.21 16.96 -10.45
CA ARG A 83 13.59 18.39 -10.37
C ARG A 83 14.46 18.74 -9.16
N ALA A 84 14.82 17.79 -8.32
CA ALA A 84 15.64 18.04 -7.13
C ALA A 84 17.15 17.92 -7.44
N LYS A 85 17.63 18.60 -8.49
CA LYS A 85 19.08 18.73 -8.72
C LYS A 85 19.56 20.00 -8.02
N ARG A 86 20.17 19.81 -6.85
CA ARG A 86 21.05 20.74 -6.12
C ARG A 86 20.45 22.11 -5.78
N PHE A 87 19.81 22.23 -4.62
CA PHE A 87 19.98 23.39 -3.75
C PHE A 87 19.50 23.02 -2.33
N SER A 88 20.43 23.09 -1.36
CA SER A 88 20.22 23.03 0.10
C SER A 88 19.45 21.83 0.71
N THR A 89 20.15 20.77 1.05
CA THR A 89 19.67 19.58 1.80
C THR A 89 19.51 19.81 3.32
N HIS A 90 19.44 21.05 3.80
CA HIS A 90 19.31 21.36 5.25
C HIS A 90 18.07 22.15 5.64
N ALA A 91 17.15 22.40 4.71
CA ALA A 91 15.87 23.02 5.00
C ALA A 91 14.73 22.11 4.51
N GLY A 92 14.61 20.93 5.12
CA GLY A 92 13.49 20.02 4.91
C GLY A 92 12.27 20.54 5.66
N GLY A 93 11.49 21.40 5.02
CA GLY A 93 10.18 21.82 5.50
C GLY A 93 9.24 22.09 4.32
N ASP A 94 8.04 21.53 4.35
CA ASP A 94 6.97 21.97 3.46
C ASP A 94 6.75 23.47 3.66
N LYS A 95 6.81 24.27 2.59
CA LYS A 95 6.61 25.74 2.65
C LYS A 95 5.18 26.17 3.03
N VAL A 96 4.29 25.20 3.28
CA VAL A 96 2.92 25.48 3.71
C VAL A 96 2.94 25.59 5.23
N LYS A 97 2.96 26.84 5.72
CA LYS A 97 2.76 27.14 7.14
C LYS A 97 1.40 26.57 7.55
N ALA A 98 1.38 25.60 8.47
CA ALA A 98 0.12 25.08 9.00
C ALA A 98 -0.72 26.24 9.57
N PRO A 99 -2.07 26.21 9.46
CA PRO A 99 -2.91 27.20 10.10
C PRO A 99 -2.63 27.18 11.61
N VAL A 100 -2.13 28.29 12.13
CA VAL A 100 -1.91 28.47 13.57
C VAL A 100 -3.23 28.98 14.14
N GLY A 101 -3.97 28.10 14.81
CA GLY A 101 -5.06 28.49 15.71
C GLY A 101 -4.62 28.31 17.15
N ASP A 102 -5.28 29.00 18.09
CA ASP A 102 -4.96 29.01 19.53
C ASP A 102 -5.07 27.63 20.24
N SER A 103 -5.27 26.55 19.50
CA SER A 103 -5.21 25.16 19.97
C SER A 103 -4.59 24.25 18.91
N PRO A 104 -3.25 24.06 18.90
CA PRO A 104 -2.59 23.20 17.93
C PRO A 104 -2.66 21.74 18.39
N GLN A 105 -3.85 21.15 18.46
CA GLN A 105 -3.98 19.69 18.53
C GLN A 105 -4.30 19.11 17.14
N VAL A 106 -3.53 19.49 16.13
CA VAL A 106 -3.55 18.79 14.85
C VAL A 106 -2.68 17.55 14.98
N ARG A 107 -3.23 16.47 15.53
CA ARG A 107 -2.59 15.15 15.44
C ARG A 107 -2.83 14.66 14.02
N ILE A 108 -1.80 14.72 13.17
CA ILE A 108 -1.86 14.14 11.83
C ILE A 108 -2.00 12.62 12.00
N ILE A 109 -3.23 12.11 12.00
CA ILE A 109 -3.51 10.68 11.95
C ILE A 109 -3.40 10.27 10.49
N ARG A 110 -2.17 10.11 10.00
CA ARG A 110 -1.96 9.29 8.81
C ARG A 110 -2.06 7.84 9.30
N PRO A 111 -3.11 7.07 8.94
CA PRO A 111 -3.00 5.62 9.11
C PRO A 111 -1.80 5.20 8.28
N GLY A 112 -0.73 4.73 8.94
CA GLY A 112 0.47 4.29 8.25
C GLY A 112 0.08 3.34 7.13
N SER A 113 0.57 3.57 5.92
CA SER A 113 0.36 2.60 4.85
C SER A 113 1.00 1.29 5.33
N LYS A 114 0.23 0.21 5.31
CA LYS A 114 0.73 -1.12 5.64
C LYS A 114 1.67 -1.50 4.49
N THR A 115 2.98 -1.47 4.72
CA THR A 115 3.92 -2.00 3.75
C THR A 115 3.72 -3.51 3.71
N ALA A 116 3.61 -4.12 2.53
CA ALA A 116 3.29 -5.54 2.33
C ALA A 116 4.29 -6.56 2.91
N VAL A 117 5.29 -6.12 3.69
CA VAL A 117 6.19 -7.02 4.42
C VAL A 117 5.46 -7.46 5.69
N GLY A 118 4.74 -8.57 5.59
CA GLY A 118 4.06 -9.17 6.72
C GLY A 118 3.97 -10.69 6.64
N THR A 119 3.80 -11.32 7.78
CA THR A 119 3.59 -12.76 7.94
C THR A 119 2.24 -13.03 8.60
N VAL A 120 1.67 -14.19 8.32
CA VAL A 120 0.41 -14.64 8.92
C VAL A 120 0.69 -15.88 9.76
N VAL A 121 0.29 -15.81 11.03
CA VAL A 121 0.43 -16.90 11.98
C VAL A 121 -0.95 -17.48 12.26
N TYR A 122 -1.14 -18.77 11.98
CA TYR A 122 -2.39 -19.47 12.25
C TYR A 122 -2.39 -20.06 13.65
N PHE A 123 -3.59 -20.16 14.24
CA PHE A 123 -3.79 -20.73 15.57
C PHE A 123 -4.88 -21.82 15.53
N PRO A 124 -4.83 -22.81 16.44
CA PRO A 124 -5.96 -23.69 16.70
C PRO A 124 -7.17 -22.90 17.21
N GLU A 125 -8.41 -23.34 16.91
CA GLU A 125 -9.65 -22.55 17.08
C GLU A 125 -9.79 -21.87 18.46
N ASP A 126 -9.51 -22.59 19.55
CA ASP A 126 -9.72 -22.12 20.93
C ASP A 126 -8.42 -21.90 21.72
N SER A 127 -7.27 -21.93 21.04
CA SER A 127 -5.95 -21.79 21.66
C SER A 127 -5.29 -20.46 21.31
N ALA A 128 -4.55 -19.92 22.27
CA ALA A 128 -3.61 -18.81 22.09
C ALA A 128 -2.14 -19.25 22.13
N LYS A 129 -1.88 -20.56 22.16
CA LYS A 129 -0.52 -21.11 22.15
C LYS A 129 0.03 -21.10 20.71
N LEU A 130 1.31 -20.76 20.59
CA LEU A 130 2.04 -20.81 19.34
C LEU A 130 2.50 -22.24 19.05
N ASP A 131 2.19 -22.72 17.87
CA ASP A 131 2.67 -24.02 17.36
C ASP A 131 4.10 -23.88 16.80
N GLU A 132 4.80 -24.99 16.59
CA GLU A 132 6.19 -24.97 16.07
C GLU A 132 6.31 -24.30 14.69
N THR A 133 5.30 -24.46 13.83
CA THR A 133 5.23 -23.80 12.52
C THR A 133 5.10 -22.29 12.63
N ALA A 134 4.29 -21.82 13.59
CA ALA A 134 4.12 -20.41 13.91
C ALA A 134 5.43 -19.79 14.45
N ILE A 135 6.10 -20.52 15.34
CA ILE A 135 7.40 -20.15 15.90
C ILE A 135 8.45 -19.99 14.79
N ALA A 136 8.53 -20.96 13.87
CA ALA A 136 9.46 -20.92 12.74
C ALA A 136 9.16 -19.74 11.78
N ALA A 137 7.89 -19.49 11.47
CA ALA A 137 7.48 -18.36 10.63
C ALA A 137 7.85 -17.00 11.27
N LEU A 138 7.63 -16.86 12.58
CA LEU A 138 7.99 -15.64 13.33
C LEU A 138 9.50 -15.46 13.43
N GLN A 139 10.28 -16.54 13.57
CA GLN A 139 11.74 -16.47 13.53
C GLN A 139 12.24 -15.94 12.19
N ALA A 140 11.78 -16.53 11.08
CA ALA A 140 12.15 -16.08 9.74
C ALA A 140 11.82 -14.59 9.53
N GLN A 141 10.63 -14.17 9.96
CA GLN A 141 10.20 -12.78 9.83
C GLN A 141 11.00 -11.81 10.74
N SER A 142 11.43 -12.26 11.92
CA SER A 142 12.18 -11.42 12.87
C SER A 142 13.50 -10.90 12.28
N LEU A 143 14.15 -11.68 11.40
CA LEU A 143 15.36 -11.26 10.69
C LEU A 143 15.09 -10.06 9.77
N GLU A 144 13.91 -10.02 9.14
CA GLU A 144 13.52 -8.90 8.29
C GLU A 144 13.13 -7.66 9.09
N PHE A 145 12.67 -7.83 10.34
CA PHE A 145 12.35 -6.74 11.25
C PHE A 145 13.57 -6.17 11.97
N GLY A 146 14.64 -6.96 12.09
CA GLY A 146 15.91 -6.57 12.69
C GLY A 146 16.52 -5.33 12.01
N GLY A 147 16.99 -4.38 12.82
CA GLY A 147 17.66 -3.16 12.34
C GLY A 147 16.75 -2.09 11.70
N LYS A 148 15.47 -2.37 11.51
CA LYS A 148 14.50 -1.43 10.93
C LYS A 148 13.86 -0.54 12.01
N PRO A 149 13.70 0.79 11.83
CA PRO A 149 13.05 1.67 12.82
C PRO A 149 11.51 1.68 12.75
N GLN A 150 10.92 1.00 11.77
CA GLN A 150 9.47 0.97 11.55
C GLN A 150 8.73 0.25 12.68
N LYS A 151 7.51 0.73 12.95
CA LYS A 151 6.54 0.07 13.82
C LYS A 151 6.00 -1.19 13.17
N ILE A 152 5.67 -2.16 14.00
CA ILE A 152 5.12 -3.46 13.64
C ILE A 152 3.72 -3.51 14.24
N GLU A 153 2.71 -3.76 13.42
CA GLU A 153 1.35 -3.98 13.91
C GLU A 153 1.06 -5.48 13.92
N ILE A 154 0.61 -5.96 15.08
CA ILE A 154 0.16 -7.33 15.32
C ILE A 154 -1.35 -7.27 15.43
N ARG A 155 -2.06 -7.85 14.47
CA ARG A 155 -3.51 -7.86 14.40
C ARG A 155 -4.06 -9.25 14.62
N GLY A 156 -4.90 -9.41 15.65
CA GLY A 156 -5.46 -10.71 16.03
C GLY A 156 -6.90 -10.92 15.55
N HIS A 157 -7.15 -12.09 14.99
CA HIS A 157 -8.45 -12.54 14.49
C HIS A 157 -8.83 -13.90 15.13
N THR A 158 -10.14 -14.18 15.17
CA THR A 158 -10.69 -15.47 15.60
C THR A 158 -11.59 -16.09 14.53
N SER A 159 -12.02 -17.33 14.77
CA SER A 159 -13.12 -17.93 14.02
C SER A 159 -14.45 -17.20 14.30
N LEU A 160 -15.42 -17.44 13.43
CA LEU A 160 -16.81 -16.99 13.59
C LEU A 160 -17.63 -17.90 14.52
N LYS A 161 -17.14 -19.12 14.79
CA LYS A 161 -17.80 -20.08 15.66
C LYS A 161 -17.83 -19.55 17.09
N PRO A 162 -18.94 -19.71 17.83
CA PRO A 162 -18.98 -19.35 19.24
C PRO A 162 -17.89 -20.08 20.02
N LEU A 163 -17.31 -19.39 21.01
CA LEU A 163 -16.37 -19.98 21.95
C LEU A 163 -17.05 -21.12 22.74
N PRO A 164 -16.34 -22.23 22.99
CA PRO A 164 -16.80 -23.29 23.89
C PRO A 164 -17.09 -22.76 25.30
N ALA A 165 -18.04 -23.38 26.00
CA ALA A 165 -18.42 -22.97 27.36
C ALA A 165 -17.30 -23.17 28.40
N ASP A 166 -16.38 -24.10 28.13
CA ASP A 166 -15.20 -24.42 28.92
C ASP A 166 -13.96 -23.61 28.51
N SER A 167 -14.09 -22.68 27.56
CA SER A 167 -12.97 -21.84 27.12
C SER A 167 -12.44 -20.97 28.26
N PRO A 168 -11.11 -20.82 28.41
CA PRO A 168 -10.54 -19.86 29.36
C PRO A 168 -10.81 -18.40 28.97
N PHE A 169 -11.29 -18.15 27.75
CA PHE A 169 -11.57 -16.82 27.23
C PHE A 169 -13.08 -16.55 27.22
N LYS A 170 -13.49 -15.40 27.77
CA LYS A 170 -14.91 -15.02 27.85
C LYS A 170 -15.45 -14.52 26.52
N THR A 171 -14.61 -13.82 25.75
CA THR A 171 -15.00 -13.21 24.48
C THR A 171 -13.95 -13.48 23.39
N HIS A 172 -14.39 -13.38 22.12
CA HIS A 172 -13.47 -13.45 20.98
C HIS A 172 -12.41 -12.34 21.01
N TRP A 173 -12.71 -11.21 21.63
CA TRP A 173 -11.74 -10.13 21.85
C TRP A 173 -10.63 -10.59 22.80
N ASP A 174 -10.98 -11.28 23.89
CA ASP A 174 -10.00 -11.80 24.85
C ASP A 174 -9.09 -12.85 24.20
N LEU A 175 -9.67 -13.78 23.43
CA LEU A 175 -8.89 -14.80 22.70
C LEU A 175 -7.94 -14.17 21.66
N ALA A 176 -8.44 -13.26 20.83
CA ALA A 176 -7.60 -12.58 19.85
C ALA A 176 -6.52 -11.72 20.50
N TYR A 177 -6.83 -11.05 21.62
CA TYR A 177 -5.84 -10.30 22.40
C TYR A 177 -4.77 -11.23 22.97
N ALA A 178 -5.16 -12.37 23.55
CA ALA A 178 -4.21 -13.36 24.08
C ALA A 178 -3.27 -13.88 22.99
N ARG A 179 -3.77 -14.14 21.79
CA ARG A 179 -2.94 -14.51 20.62
C ARG A 179 -1.96 -13.41 20.23
N CYS A 180 -2.42 -12.16 20.14
CA CYS A 180 -1.54 -11.03 19.87
C CYS A 180 -0.43 -10.92 20.92
N MET A 181 -0.77 -11.12 22.20
CA MET A 181 0.19 -11.06 23.29
C MET A 181 1.22 -12.19 23.23
N ALA A 182 0.81 -13.41 22.88
CA ALA A 182 1.74 -14.52 22.66
C ALA A 182 2.74 -14.21 21.54
N VAL A 183 2.26 -13.69 20.40
CA VAL A 183 3.13 -13.27 19.28
C VAL A 183 4.03 -12.12 19.68
N LYS A 184 3.51 -11.10 20.37
CA LYS A 184 4.28 -9.96 20.87
C LYS A 184 5.41 -10.42 21.79
N GLN A 185 5.09 -11.22 22.80
CA GLN A 185 6.07 -11.73 23.76
C GLN A 185 7.16 -12.53 23.06
N TYR A 186 6.79 -13.35 22.08
CA TYR A 186 7.74 -14.11 21.29
C TYR A 186 8.66 -13.21 20.46
N LEU A 187 8.13 -12.22 19.74
CA LEU A 187 8.94 -11.26 18.98
C LEU A 187 9.89 -10.44 19.88
N VAL A 188 9.43 -10.04 21.07
CA VAL A 188 10.28 -9.36 22.05
C VAL A 188 11.40 -10.28 22.55
N SER A 189 11.13 -11.57 22.75
CA SER A 189 12.16 -12.54 23.13
C SER A 189 13.24 -12.74 22.07
N LEU A 190 12.91 -12.48 20.79
CA LEU A 190 13.86 -12.48 19.67
C LEU A 190 14.66 -11.17 19.54
N GLY A 191 14.43 -10.20 20.43
CA GLY A 191 15.17 -8.93 20.47
C GLY A 191 14.49 -7.78 19.72
N ILE A 192 13.23 -7.92 19.28
CA ILE A 192 12.47 -6.79 18.73
C ILE A 192 12.08 -5.84 19.88
N ASP A 193 12.41 -4.55 19.72
CA ASP A 193 12.05 -3.53 20.71
C ASP A 193 10.52 -3.44 20.86
N GLU A 194 10.04 -3.61 22.09
CA GLU A 194 8.61 -3.62 22.41
C GLU A 194 7.90 -2.33 21.97
N ARG A 195 8.60 -1.19 21.97
CA ARG A 195 8.04 0.11 21.57
C ARG A 195 7.69 0.16 20.09
N ARG A 196 8.24 -0.75 19.28
CA ARG A 196 7.90 -0.89 17.86
C ARG A 196 6.57 -1.58 17.67
N ILE A 197 6.09 -2.31 18.67
CA ILE A 197 4.95 -3.19 18.51
C ILE A 197 3.66 -2.45 18.89
N ARG A 198 2.74 -2.38 17.95
CA ARG A 198 1.34 -2.01 18.15
C ARG A 198 0.49 -3.27 18.10
N VAL A 199 -0.42 -3.42 19.05
CA VAL A 199 -1.41 -4.51 19.05
C VAL A 199 -2.75 -3.95 18.59
N ALA A 200 -3.34 -4.59 17.58
CA ALA A 200 -4.70 -4.39 17.13
C ALA A 200 -5.48 -5.71 17.32
N VAL A 201 -6.75 -5.60 17.67
CA VAL A 201 -7.62 -6.75 17.87
C VAL A 201 -8.85 -6.55 17.01
N ALA A 202 -9.21 -7.57 16.22
CA ALA A 202 -10.42 -7.58 15.41
C ALA A 202 -11.44 -8.62 15.91
N GLY A 203 -10.99 -9.60 16.70
CA GLY A 203 -11.83 -10.71 17.15
C GLY A 203 -12.42 -11.45 15.95
N LYS A 204 -13.75 -11.65 15.97
CA LYS A 204 -14.48 -12.31 14.88
C LYS A 204 -14.95 -11.37 13.75
N ASN A 205 -14.69 -10.07 13.87
CA ASN A 205 -15.35 -9.05 13.03
C ASN A 205 -14.66 -8.84 11.67
N GLU A 206 -13.44 -9.33 11.49
CA GLU A 206 -12.70 -9.29 10.21
C GLU A 206 -12.31 -10.73 9.79
N PRO A 207 -13.28 -11.58 9.42
CA PRO A 207 -13.00 -12.92 8.92
C PRO A 207 -12.32 -12.85 7.55
N PHE A 208 -11.35 -13.73 7.31
CA PHE A 208 -10.72 -13.88 5.99
C PHE A 208 -11.65 -14.62 5.02
N HIS A 209 -12.38 -15.61 5.52
CA HIS A 209 -13.38 -16.37 4.80
C HIS A 209 -14.72 -16.41 5.55
N ILE A 210 -15.81 -16.15 4.83
CA ILE A 210 -17.19 -16.08 5.37
C ILE A 210 -18.03 -17.29 4.93
N GLY A 211 -17.50 -18.15 4.06
CA GLY A 211 -18.19 -19.32 3.53
C GLY A 211 -18.38 -20.45 4.55
N THR A 212 -18.87 -21.59 4.07
CA THR A 212 -19.15 -22.77 4.89
C THR A 212 -18.06 -23.85 4.82
N ASP A 213 -17.07 -23.70 3.93
CA ASP A 213 -16.00 -24.67 3.74
C ASP A 213 -15.12 -24.79 5.00
N PRO A 214 -15.10 -25.95 5.68
CA PRO A 214 -14.32 -26.15 6.89
C PRO A 214 -12.81 -25.94 6.71
N LEU A 215 -12.27 -26.18 5.51
CA LEU A 215 -10.84 -26.02 5.24
C LEU A 215 -10.44 -24.54 5.19
N LEU A 216 -11.26 -23.72 4.53
CA LEU A 216 -11.05 -22.28 4.44
C LEU A 216 -11.30 -21.61 5.80
N LEU A 217 -12.31 -22.05 6.55
CA LEU A 217 -12.62 -21.49 7.86
C LEU A 217 -11.50 -21.68 8.89
N LYS A 218 -10.65 -22.70 8.75
CA LYS A 218 -9.46 -22.90 9.60
C LYS A 218 -8.42 -21.80 9.45
N GLN A 219 -8.49 -20.97 8.42
CA GLN A 219 -7.59 -19.83 8.21
C GLN A 219 -8.04 -18.56 8.94
N ASN A 220 -9.28 -18.53 9.45
CA ASN A 220 -9.80 -17.35 10.15
C ASN A 220 -9.09 -17.10 11.51
N PRO A 221 -8.83 -18.11 12.35
CA PRO A 221 -7.99 -17.97 13.54
C PRO A 221 -6.54 -17.66 13.15
N ARG A 222 -6.23 -16.38 12.99
CA ARG A 222 -4.91 -15.92 12.57
C ARG A 222 -4.48 -14.65 13.29
N VAL A 223 -3.18 -14.44 13.32
CA VAL A 223 -2.56 -13.17 13.68
C VAL A 223 -1.75 -12.69 12.49
N GLU A 224 -2.06 -11.50 12.02
CA GLU A 224 -1.31 -10.82 10.97
C GLU A 224 -0.24 -9.96 11.64
N VAL A 225 1.00 -10.07 11.17
CA VAL A 225 2.12 -9.26 11.64
C VAL A 225 2.68 -8.51 10.45
N PHE A 226 2.55 -7.19 10.42
CA PHE A 226 3.00 -6.38 9.28
C PHE A 226 3.78 -5.15 9.73
N LEU A 227 4.70 -4.72 8.88
CA LEU A 227 5.46 -3.50 9.07
C LEU A 227 4.63 -2.28 8.63
N LEU A 228 4.65 -1.23 9.43
CA LEU A 228 4.04 0.05 9.09
C LEU A 228 5.11 1.00 8.56
N ASP A 229 4.71 1.90 7.66
CA ASP A 229 5.57 3.03 7.25
C ASP A 229 5.85 4.03 8.40
N GLU A 230 5.14 3.90 9.52
CA GLU A 230 5.33 4.73 10.72
C GLU A 230 6.61 4.30 11.45
N VAL A 231 7.55 5.22 11.65
CA VAL A 231 8.77 4.99 12.44
C VAL A 231 8.56 5.39 13.90
N ILE A 232 9.40 4.87 14.80
CA ILE A 232 9.46 5.41 16.17
C ILE A 232 10.39 6.62 16.18
N ASP A 233 9.84 7.81 16.47
CA ASP A 233 10.62 9.04 16.63
C ASP A 233 11.71 8.91 17.72
N ASP A 234 11.42 8.19 18.80
CA ASP A 234 12.36 7.90 19.91
C ASP A 234 13.55 7.01 19.54
N LEU A 235 13.52 6.32 18.39
CA LEU A 235 14.66 5.55 17.87
C LEU A 235 15.47 6.34 16.84
N VAL A 236 15.05 7.57 16.50
CA VAL A 236 15.78 8.46 15.60
C VAL A 236 16.82 9.25 16.38
N GLY A 237 18.10 9.07 16.05
CA GLY A 237 19.24 9.77 16.67
C GLY A 237 20.20 8.82 17.39
N THR A 238 21.30 9.36 17.90
CA THR A 238 22.32 8.60 18.64
C THR A 238 21.78 8.12 20.00
N ALA A 239 22.40 7.08 20.59
CA ALA A 239 21.98 6.55 21.90
C ALA A 239 21.91 7.62 23.01
N GLN A 240 22.80 8.62 22.97
CA GLN A 240 22.79 9.76 23.89
C GLN A 240 21.61 10.72 23.64
N GLU A 241 21.30 11.04 22.38
CA GLU A 241 20.12 11.86 22.04
C GLU A 241 18.82 11.17 22.45
N GLN A 242 18.75 9.84 22.27
CA GLN A 242 17.62 9.03 22.72
C GLN A 242 17.48 9.01 24.25
N ALA A 243 18.59 8.99 24.99
CA ALA A 243 18.58 9.05 26.46
C ALA A 243 18.14 10.44 26.95
N ASN A 244 18.61 11.50 26.32
CA ASN A 244 18.28 12.89 26.69
C ASN A 244 16.80 13.22 26.47
N ARG A 245 16.16 12.66 25.43
CA ARG A 245 14.69 12.82 25.24
C ARG A 245 13.86 12.15 26.33
N ARG A 246 14.41 11.15 27.01
CA ARG A 246 13.73 10.42 28.11
C ARG A 246 14.00 11.03 29.48
N ALA A 247 14.97 11.94 29.58
CA ALA A 247 15.24 12.62 30.84
C ALA A 247 14.07 13.55 31.19
N PRO A 248 13.64 13.61 32.47
CA PRO A 248 12.68 14.60 32.91
C PRO A 248 13.22 16.02 32.62
N PRO A 249 12.35 17.02 32.38
CA PRO A 249 12.80 18.39 32.17
C PRO A 249 13.69 18.81 33.32
N ILE A 250 14.92 19.24 33.02
CA ILE A 250 15.80 19.83 34.02
C ILE A 250 15.08 21.10 34.49
N GLU A 251 14.62 21.12 35.75
CA GLU A 251 14.09 22.33 36.36
C GLU A 251 15.14 23.42 36.21
N ALA A 252 14.82 24.47 35.45
CA ALA A 252 15.69 25.62 35.35
C ALA A 252 15.89 26.16 36.77
N PRO A 253 17.12 26.44 37.21
CA PRO A 253 17.34 27.02 38.53
C PRO A 253 16.52 28.30 38.62
N GLY A 254 15.64 28.34 39.62
CA GLY A 254 14.71 29.45 39.86
C GLY A 254 15.45 30.78 39.87
N ASN A 255 14.88 31.74 39.15
CA ASN A 255 15.32 33.13 39.09
C ASN A 255 14.68 33.94 40.22
#